data_AF-A0A914WRD6-F1
#
_entry.id   AF-A0A914WRD6-F1
#
_cell.length_a   1.000
_cell.length_b   1.000
_cell.length_c   1.000
_cell.angle_alpha   90.00
_cell.angle_beta   90.00
_cell.angle_gamma   90.00
#
_symmetry.space_group_name_H-M   'P 1'
#
loop_
_entity.id
_entity.type
_entity.pdbx_description
1 polymer ?
#
loop_
_entity_poly.entity_id
_entity_poly.type
_entity_poly.pdbx_seq_one_letter_code
_entity_poly.pdbx_strand_id
1 'polypeptide(L)'
;MRASLQLTRLKKIKYWSRGQSPKLSQEAHPIESTLDSESECAASSKSPSDRPSCFSLDTEEHRECQQYFYSENTARRLAEAVLAFYEYDNSAIESNVCCLCTPAIAEVLHVEYNMNVTLLDIDDRFAYMPGYHHFDMTTNDPTKFGPFKTIIFDPPYFGIDMDQMARAVQSLGGSRPQLLVAFRRREEQQLLRAFNAFNLRPTTFALEYARVKPAKWTNYGLYANCDLIGIKRLKGGK
;
A
#
# COMPACT_ATOMS: atom_id res chain seq x y z
N MET A 1 50.37 -24.01 2.76
CA MET A 1 48.97 -23.95 3.23
C MET A 1 48.33 -22.67 2.69
N ARG A 2 47.59 -22.77 1.58
CA ARG A 2 46.76 -21.70 1.02
C ARG A 2 45.42 -22.34 0.67
N ALA A 3 44.36 -21.97 1.39
CA ALA A 3 43.00 -22.38 1.07
C ALA A 3 42.25 -21.16 0.52
N SER A 4 41.79 -21.35 -0.70
CA SER A 4 40.96 -20.45 -1.51
C SER A 4 39.51 -20.52 -1.03
N LEU A 5 38.83 -19.38 -0.93
CA LEU A 5 37.38 -19.31 -0.70
C LEU A 5 36.72 -18.85 -1.99
N GLN A 6 36.06 -19.78 -2.69
CA GLN A 6 35.16 -19.49 -3.80
C GLN A 6 33.71 -19.38 -3.30
N LEU A 7 33.04 -18.33 -3.79
CA LEU A 7 31.60 -18.09 -3.66
C LEU A 7 30.80 -19.25 -4.26
N THR A 8 29.78 -19.71 -3.52
CA THR A 8 28.75 -20.63 -4.05
C THR A 8 27.45 -19.88 -4.28
N ARG A 9 26.99 -19.91 -5.54
CA ARG A 9 25.69 -19.41 -6.02
C ARG A 9 24.54 -20.26 -5.45
N LEU A 10 23.50 -19.58 -5.00
CA LEU A 10 22.22 -20.16 -4.58
C LEU A 10 21.48 -20.80 -5.76
N LYS A 11 20.87 -21.95 -5.47
CA LYS A 11 20.26 -22.89 -6.41
C LYS A 11 18.84 -22.44 -6.77
N LYS A 12 18.52 -22.54 -8.07
CA LYS A 12 17.17 -22.50 -8.64
C LYS A 12 16.34 -23.69 -8.13
N ILE A 13 15.15 -23.43 -7.61
CA ILE A 13 14.16 -24.48 -7.31
C ILE A 13 13.17 -24.55 -8.48
N LYS A 14 13.15 -25.71 -9.15
CA LYS A 14 12.11 -26.16 -10.09
C LYS A 14 11.21 -27.13 -9.32
N TYR A 15 9.90 -26.97 -9.42
CA TYR A 15 8.94 -28.04 -9.13
C TYR A 15 8.08 -28.37 -10.37
N TRP A 16 7.49 -29.55 -10.29
CA TRP A 16 7.29 -30.53 -11.35
C TRP A 16 5.81 -30.63 -11.76
N SER A 17 5.54 -31.36 -12.84
CA SER A 17 4.25 -31.42 -13.54
C SER A 17 3.49 -32.75 -13.38
N ARG A 18 2.16 -32.68 -13.54
CA ARG A 18 1.18 -33.67 -14.09
C ARG A 18 0.60 -34.81 -13.21
N GLY A 19 -0.72 -34.97 -13.36
CA GLY A 19 -1.54 -36.18 -13.16
C GLY A 19 -3.03 -35.83 -13.04
N GLN A 20 -3.77 -35.69 -14.16
CA GLN A 20 -4.77 -36.62 -14.74
C GLN A 20 -6.08 -36.84 -13.95
N SER A 21 -7.19 -36.61 -14.67
CA SER A 21 -8.61 -36.70 -14.31
C SER A 21 -9.18 -38.13 -14.30
N PRO A 22 -10.39 -38.32 -13.75
CA PRO A 22 -11.35 -39.29 -14.26
C PRO A 22 -12.67 -38.65 -14.75
N LYS A 23 -13.25 -39.25 -15.80
CA LYS A 23 -14.60 -39.01 -16.37
C LYS A 23 -15.64 -39.90 -15.68
N LEU A 24 -16.90 -39.44 -15.61
CA LEU A 24 -18.21 -40.14 -15.70
C LEU A 24 -19.27 -39.15 -15.18
N SER A 25 -20.52 -39.02 -15.61
CA SER A 25 -21.35 -39.49 -16.74
C SER A 25 -22.60 -38.60 -16.74
N GLN A 26 -23.25 -38.48 -17.90
CA GLN A 26 -24.42 -37.64 -18.18
C GLN A 26 -25.70 -38.22 -17.56
N GLU A 27 -26.54 -37.37 -16.97
CA GLU A 27 -28.02 -37.43 -17.09
C GLU A 27 -28.57 -36.01 -16.95
N ALA A 28 -29.57 -35.68 -17.78
CA ALA A 28 -30.20 -34.37 -17.90
C ALA A 28 -31.68 -34.49 -17.55
N HIS A 29 -32.21 -33.55 -16.76
CA HIS A 29 -33.63 -33.14 -16.78
C HIS A 29 -33.77 -31.68 -16.35
N PRO A 30 -34.74 -30.94 -16.90
CA PRO A 30 -34.78 -29.47 -16.88
C PRO A 30 -35.55 -28.94 -15.66
N ILE A 31 -35.06 -27.85 -15.07
CA ILE A 31 -35.84 -27.00 -14.17
C ILE A 31 -35.68 -25.57 -14.66
N GLU A 32 -36.78 -25.01 -15.17
CA GLU A 32 -36.97 -23.57 -15.34
C GLU A 32 -36.96 -22.90 -13.97
N SER A 33 -36.25 -21.77 -13.83
CA SER A 33 -36.89 -20.51 -13.42
C SER A 33 -35.87 -19.41 -13.14
N THR A 34 -36.27 -18.22 -13.62
CA THR A 34 -35.99 -16.88 -13.08
C THR A 34 -34.59 -16.29 -13.22
N LEU A 35 -34.51 -15.48 -14.26
CA LEU A 35 -33.59 -14.40 -14.60
C LEU A 35 -32.94 -13.64 -13.43
N ASP A 36 -31.62 -13.64 -13.52
CA ASP A 36 -30.65 -12.84 -12.79
C ASP A 36 -30.74 -11.34 -13.10
N SER A 37 -30.42 -10.53 -12.09
CA SER A 37 -29.88 -9.19 -12.27
C SER A 37 -28.71 -9.01 -11.30
N GLU A 38 -27.60 -9.71 -11.56
CA GLU A 38 -26.31 -9.42 -10.96
C GLU A 38 -25.46 -8.64 -11.98
N SER A 39 -25.14 -7.42 -11.59
CA SER A 39 -24.27 -6.50 -12.32
C SER A 39 -22.82 -6.98 -12.20
N GLU A 40 -22.36 -7.76 -13.16
CA GLU A 40 -20.93 -8.06 -13.35
C GLU A 40 -20.17 -6.77 -13.68
N CYS A 41 -19.36 -6.28 -12.74
CA CYS A 41 -18.31 -5.30 -13.02
C CYS A 41 -17.26 -5.97 -13.91
N ALA A 42 -17.31 -5.67 -15.21
CA ALA A 42 -16.36 -6.14 -16.19
C ALA A 42 -14.92 -5.77 -15.78
N ALA A 43 -14.12 -6.78 -15.43
CA ALA A 43 -12.69 -6.63 -15.29
C ALA A 43 -12.10 -6.27 -16.67
N SER A 44 -11.66 -5.01 -16.80
CA SER A 44 -11.06 -4.48 -18.03
C SER A 44 -9.81 -5.27 -18.43
N SER A 45 -9.89 -5.96 -19.57
CA SER A 45 -8.84 -6.76 -20.21
C SER A 45 -7.72 -5.93 -20.85
N LYS A 46 -7.07 -5.05 -20.10
CA LYS A 46 -5.87 -4.35 -20.57
C LYS A 46 -4.64 -5.24 -20.43
N SER A 47 -3.77 -5.24 -21.44
CA SER A 47 -2.49 -5.95 -21.36
C SER A 47 -1.68 -5.40 -20.17
N PRO A 48 -0.79 -6.18 -19.53
CA PRO A 48 0.02 -5.69 -18.41
C PRO A 48 0.83 -4.43 -18.73
N SER A 49 1.15 -4.19 -20.02
CA SER A 49 1.87 -3.00 -20.49
C SER A 49 1.00 -1.74 -20.65
N ASP A 50 -0.34 -1.85 -20.58
CA ASP A 50 -1.26 -0.70 -20.75
C ASP A 50 -1.84 -0.18 -19.42
N ARG A 51 -1.35 -0.69 -18.29
CA ARG A 51 -1.80 -0.27 -16.95
C ARG A 51 -1.08 1.03 -16.57
N PRO A 52 -1.79 2.02 -15.98
CA PRO A 52 -1.12 3.19 -15.44
C PRO A 52 -0.17 2.76 -14.32
N SER A 53 0.97 3.43 -14.22
CA SER A 53 2.00 3.13 -13.23
C SER A 53 2.44 4.41 -12.55
N CYS A 54 2.48 4.42 -11.22
CA CYS A 54 3.02 5.52 -10.42
C CYS A 54 4.45 5.91 -10.84
N PHE A 55 5.19 4.95 -11.41
CA PHE A 55 6.58 5.09 -11.82
C PHE A 55 6.75 5.48 -13.30
N SER A 56 5.68 5.41 -14.10
CA SER A 56 5.71 5.86 -15.49
C SER A 56 5.59 7.38 -15.60
N LEU A 57 6.41 8.00 -16.44
CA LEU A 57 6.30 9.44 -16.76
C LEU A 57 4.96 9.79 -17.43
N ASP A 58 4.30 8.82 -18.07
CA ASP A 58 3.02 9.01 -18.75
C ASP A 58 1.84 9.07 -17.77
N THR A 59 2.04 8.65 -16.51
CA THR A 59 1.02 8.78 -15.47
C THR A 59 1.19 10.13 -14.77
N GLU A 60 0.30 11.07 -15.10
CA GLU A 60 0.30 12.42 -14.55
C GLU A 60 -0.11 12.45 -13.07
N GLU A 61 0.57 13.27 -12.28
CA GLU A 61 0.19 13.58 -10.90
C GLU A 61 -0.94 14.63 -10.90
N HIS A 62 -2.06 14.32 -10.24
CA HIS A 62 -3.13 15.28 -9.98
C HIS A 62 -2.72 16.20 -8.81
N ARG A 63 -1.85 17.17 -9.09
CA ARG A 63 -1.25 18.06 -8.07
C ARG A 63 -2.24 19.00 -7.42
N GLU A 64 -3.33 19.32 -8.12
CA GLU A 64 -4.51 20.01 -7.59
C GLU A 64 -5.18 19.20 -6.47
N CYS A 65 -5.12 17.87 -6.55
CA CYS A 65 -5.54 16.94 -5.50
C CYS A 65 -4.39 16.57 -4.55
N GLN A 66 -3.21 17.20 -4.71
CA GLN A 66 -1.99 16.94 -3.94
C GLN A 66 -1.49 15.50 -4.02
N GLN A 67 -1.74 14.85 -5.15
CA GLN A 67 -1.13 13.58 -5.44
C GLN A 67 0.34 13.80 -5.80
N TYR A 68 1.24 13.27 -4.98
CA TYR A 68 2.67 13.21 -5.26
C TYR A 68 3.13 11.77 -5.13
N PHE A 69 3.56 11.16 -6.23
CA PHE A 69 3.98 9.77 -6.16
C PHE A 69 5.39 9.68 -5.58
N TYR A 70 5.61 8.72 -4.67
CA TYR A 70 6.95 8.35 -4.21
C TYR A 70 7.87 8.01 -5.38
N SER A 71 9.17 8.22 -5.20
CA SER A 71 10.15 7.57 -6.08
C SER A 71 10.02 6.06 -5.97
N GLU A 72 10.35 5.34 -7.04
CA GLU A 72 10.39 3.87 -7.04
C GLU A 72 11.26 3.32 -5.89
N ASN A 73 12.39 3.97 -5.62
CA ASN A 73 13.27 3.65 -4.51
C ASN A 73 12.57 3.80 -3.14
N THR A 74 11.83 4.89 -2.92
CA THR A 74 11.08 5.10 -1.67
C THR A 74 9.97 4.06 -1.52
N ALA A 75 9.18 3.83 -2.57
CA ALA A 75 8.09 2.86 -2.55
C ALA A 75 8.60 1.44 -2.25
N ARG A 76 9.67 0.99 -2.92
CA ARG A 76 10.31 -0.31 -2.67
C ARG A 76 10.85 -0.43 -1.25
N ARG A 77 11.54 0.59 -0.74
CA ARG A 77 12.11 0.55 0.62
C ARG A 77 11.02 0.49 1.70
N LEU A 78 9.88 1.15 1.49
CA LEU A 78 8.73 1.06 2.39
C LEU A 78 8.03 -0.31 2.28
N ALA A 79 7.80 -0.81 1.06
CA ALA A 79 7.24 -2.15 0.84
C ALA A 79 8.12 -3.24 1.49
N GLU A 80 9.44 -3.18 1.30
CA GLU A 80 10.40 -4.13 1.89
C GLU A 80 10.40 -4.08 3.43
N ALA A 81 10.27 -2.89 4.02
CA ALA A 81 10.17 -2.75 5.47
C ALA A 81 8.91 -3.43 6.04
N VAL A 82 7.80 -3.39 5.28
CA VAL A 82 6.54 -4.07 5.63
C VAL A 82 6.67 -5.58 5.43
N LEU A 83 7.19 -6.01 4.28
CA LEU A 83 7.43 -7.42 3.99
C LEU A 83 8.27 -8.08 5.08
N ALA A 84 9.40 -7.46 5.43
CA ALA A 84 10.28 -7.95 6.48
C ALA A 84 9.62 -7.95 7.87
N PHE A 85 8.76 -6.97 8.16
CA PHE A 85 8.02 -6.91 9.43
C PHE A 85 7.03 -8.08 9.59
N TYR A 86 6.42 -8.52 8.49
CA TYR A 86 5.53 -9.68 8.45
C TYR A 86 6.25 -10.98 8.06
N GLU A 87 7.59 -11.02 8.12
CA GLU A 87 8.39 -12.21 7.78
C GLU A 87 8.08 -12.78 6.38
N TYR A 88 7.68 -11.92 5.45
CA TYR A 88 7.23 -12.28 4.10
C TYR A 88 6.02 -13.24 4.06
N ASP A 89 5.16 -13.23 5.09
CA ASP A 89 3.86 -13.89 5.07
C ASP A 89 2.84 -13.06 4.26
N ASN A 90 2.66 -13.44 2.99
CA ASN A 90 1.72 -12.78 2.07
C ASN A 90 0.30 -12.68 2.64
N SER A 91 -0.19 -13.75 3.27
CA SER A 91 -1.57 -13.79 3.80
C SER A 91 -1.73 -12.82 4.97
N ALA A 92 -0.72 -12.75 5.84
CA ALA A 92 -0.70 -11.78 6.92
C ALA A 92 -0.62 -10.34 6.38
N ILE A 93 0.15 -10.09 5.32
CA ILE A 93 0.27 -8.75 4.73
C ILE A 93 -1.06 -8.31 4.10
N GLU A 94 -1.64 -9.13 3.23
CA GLU A 94 -2.90 -8.82 2.53
C GLU A 94 -4.06 -8.55 3.49
N SER A 95 -4.15 -9.30 4.59
CA SER A 95 -5.22 -9.15 5.58
C SER A 95 -4.99 -8.07 6.63
N ASN A 96 -3.78 -7.54 6.79
CA ASN A 96 -3.45 -6.63 7.88
C ASN A 96 -2.86 -5.27 7.46
N VAL A 97 -2.50 -5.09 6.19
CA VAL A 97 -1.87 -3.86 5.68
C VAL A 97 -2.85 -3.07 4.81
N CYS A 98 -2.99 -1.78 5.13
CA CYS A 98 -3.69 -0.81 4.31
C CYS A 98 -2.72 0.25 3.78
N CYS A 99 -2.70 0.39 2.46
CA CYS A 99 -2.12 1.52 1.76
C CYS A 99 -3.20 2.60 1.63
N LEU A 100 -3.18 3.61 2.49
CA LEU A 100 -4.13 4.72 2.46
C LEU A 100 -3.48 5.88 1.67
N CYS A 101 -4.09 6.30 0.56
CA CYS A 101 -3.54 7.34 -0.33
C CYS A 101 -2.08 7.07 -0.75
N THR A 102 -1.67 5.80 -0.89
CA THR A 102 -0.28 5.40 -1.18
C THR A 102 -0.19 4.39 -2.33
N PRO A 103 -0.70 4.74 -3.52
CA PRO A 103 -0.83 3.80 -4.63
C PRO A 103 0.53 3.26 -5.10
N ALA A 104 1.61 4.06 -5.00
CA ALA A 104 2.95 3.60 -5.37
C ALA A 104 3.44 2.40 -4.54
N ILE A 105 3.09 2.32 -3.26
CA ILE A 105 3.48 1.20 -2.40
C ILE A 105 2.62 -0.03 -2.71
N ALA A 106 1.31 0.17 -2.88
CA ALA A 106 0.39 -0.88 -3.30
C ALA A 106 0.79 -1.48 -4.66
N GLU A 107 1.21 -0.64 -5.60
CA GLU A 107 1.68 -1.06 -6.93
C GLU A 107 2.94 -1.93 -6.85
N VAL A 108 3.93 -1.57 -6.02
CA VAL A 108 5.10 -2.43 -5.78
C VAL A 108 4.68 -3.79 -5.24
N LEU A 109 3.83 -3.81 -4.20
CA LEU A 109 3.35 -5.06 -3.59
C LEU A 109 2.56 -5.93 -4.57
N HIS A 110 1.75 -5.30 -5.43
CA HIS A 110 0.98 -6.01 -6.45
C HIS A 110 1.85 -6.52 -7.60
N VAL A 111 2.65 -5.66 -8.22
CA VAL A 111 3.39 -5.98 -9.44
C VAL A 111 4.60 -6.87 -9.16
N GLU A 112 5.34 -6.60 -8.08
CA GLU A 112 6.60 -7.32 -7.79
C GLU A 112 6.38 -8.56 -6.92
N TYR A 113 5.37 -8.53 -6.03
CA TYR A 113 5.13 -9.60 -5.05
C TYR A 113 3.80 -10.33 -5.24
N ASN A 114 3.00 -9.96 -6.24
CA ASN A 114 1.69 -10.56 -6.55
C ASN A 114 0.75 -10.58 -5.33
N MET A 115 0.73 -9.48 -4.58
CA MET A 115 -0.14 -9.30 -3.42
C MET A 115 -1.36 -8.42 -3.73
N ASN A 116 -2.46 -8.69 -3.05
CA ASN A 116 -3.72 -7.95 -3.13
C ASN A 116 -3.94 -7.12 -1.85
N VAL A 117 -2.95 -6.29 -1.50
CA VAL A 117 -3.07 -5.40 -0.33
C VAL A 117 -4.18 -4.38 -0.52
N THR A 118 -4.86 -4.02 0.57
CA THR A 118 -5.93 -3.01 0.50
C THR A 118 -5.33 -1.65 0.17
N LEU A 119 -5.75 -1.06 -0.95
CA LEU A 119 -5.47 0.30 -1.36
C LEU A 119 -6.76 1.12 -1.26
N LEU A 120 -6.75 2.16 -0.42
CA LEU A 120 -7.84 3.12 -0.32
C LEU A 120 -7.38 4.45 -0.93
N ASP A 121 -7.92 4.79 -2.10
CA ASP A 121 -7.53 6.00 -2.84
C ASP A 121 -8.73 6.54 -3.65
N ILE A 122 -8.75 7.84 -3.92
CA ILE A 122 -9.78 8.49 -4.74
C ILE A 122 -9.51 8.31 -6.24
N ASP A 123 -8.28 7.95 -6.61
CA ASP A 123 -7.85 7.85 -8.00
C ASP A 123 -8.15 6.47 -8.62
N ASP A 124 -9.26 6.40 -9.37
CA ASP A 124 -9.75 5.18 -10.04
C ASP A 124 -8.78 4.62 -11.09
N ARG A 125 -7.73 5.35 -11.49
CA ARG A 125 -6.70 4.81 -12.38
C ARG A 125 -6.05 3.54 -11.82
N PHE A 126 -6.05 3.40 -10.49
CA PHE A 126 -5.48 2.25 -9.78
C PHE A 126 -6.47 1.09 -9.56
N ALA A 127 -7.70 1.19 -10.08
CA ALA A 127 -8.74 0.15 -9.94
C ALA A 127 -8.41 -1.19 -10.60
N TYR A 128 -7.31 -1.28 -11.36
CA TYR A 128 -6.82 -2.55 -11.89
C TYR A 128 -6.19 -3.44 -10.80
N MET A 129 -5.79 -2.88 -9.65
CA MET A 129 -5.26 -3.66 -8.52
C MET A 129 -6.41 -4.32 -7.75
N PRO A 130 -6.39 -5.64 -7.50
CA PRO A 130 -7.53 -6.34 -6.88
C PRO A 130 -7.91 -5.85 -5.48
N GLY A 131 -6.96 -5.29 -4.73
CA GLY A 131 -7.21 -4.72 -3.40
C GLY A 131 -7.60 -3.24 -3.41
N TYR A 132 -7.79 -2.63 -4.59
CA TYR A 132 -8.22 -1.23 -4.70
C TYR A 132 -9.68 -1.07 -4.27
N HIS A 133 -9.94 -0.02 -3.48
CA HIS A 133 -11.27 0.50 -3.24
C HIS A 133 -11.25 2.02 -3.42
N HIS A 134 -12.21 2.52 -4.20
CA HIS A 134 -12.46 3.95 -4.27
C HIS A 134 -12.81 4.48 -2.88
N PHE A 135 -12.02 5.43 -2.40
CA PHE A 135 -12.16 5.97 -1.05
C PHE A 135 -11.87 7.48 -1.02
N ASP A 136 -12.94 8.25 -0.93
CA ASP A 136 -12.95 9.66 -0.58
C ASP A 136 -13.10 9.82 0.95
N MET A 137 -12.01 10.23 1.60
CA MET A 137 -11.95 10.46 3.04
C MET A 137 -12.91 11.55 3.54
N THR A 138 -13.47 12.36 2.64
CA THR A 138 -14.45 13.40 2.99
C THR A 138 -15.88 12.87 3.10
N THR A 139 -16.20 11.76 2.43
CA THR A 139 -17.58 11.27 2.30
C THR A 139 -17.76 9.80 2.71
N ASN A 140 -16.75 8.96 2.56
CA ASN A 140 -16.87 7.53 2.83
C ASN A 140 -16.73 7.19 4.31
N ASP A 141 -17.42 6.11 4.71
CA ASP A 141 -17.30 5.49 6.02
C ASP A 141 -16.09 4.54 6.05
N PRO A 142 -15.01 4.86 6.80
CA PRO A 142 -13.79 4.05 6.82
C PRO A 142 -13.99 2.69 7.52
N THR A 143 -15.04 2.51 8.31
CA THR A 143 -15.25 1.28 9.11
C THR A 143 -15.56 0.06 8.25
N LYS A 144 -15.85 0.26 6.96
CA LYS A 144 -16.20 -0.82 6.00
C LYS A 144 -15.00 -1.64 5.51
N PHE A 145 -13.78 -1.16 5.71
CA PHE A 145 -12.58 -1.77 5.15
C PHE A 145 -11.69 -2.46 6.19
N GLY A 146 -11.74 -2.02 7.45
CA GLY A 146 -10.86 -2.47 8.53
C GLY A 146 -11.53 -3.37 9.58
N PRO A 147 -10.80 -3.72 10.68
CA PRO A 147 -9.57 -3.06 11.14
C PRO A 147 -8.27 -3.65 10.57
N PHE A 148 -7.34 -2.78 10.19
CA PHE A 148 -5.97 -3.10 9.77
C PHE A 148 -4.98 -2.97 10.92
N LYS A 149 -3.94 -3.81 10.94
CA LYS A 149 -2.87 -3.70 11.96
C LYS A 149 -1.78 -2.73 11.54
N THR A 150 -1.58 -2.51 10.24
CA THR A 150 -0.59 -1.59 9.71
C THR A 150 -1.23 -0.68 8.66
N ILE A 151 -1.06 0.63 8.82
CA ILE A 151 -1.53 1.64 7.87
C ILE A 151 -0.32 2.47 7.42
N ILE A 152 -0.17 2.59 6.11
CA ILE A 152 0.83 3.46 5.47
C ILE A 152 0.06 4.56 4.76
N PHE A 153 0.38 5.81 5.07
CA PHE A 153 -0.46 6.93 4.74
C PHE A 153 0.34 8.11 4.18
N ASP A 154 -0.10 8.64 3.03
CA ASP A 154 0.39 9.90 2.45
C ASP A 154 -0.81 10.78 2.07
N PRO A 155 -1.39 11.51 3.03
CA PRO A 155 -2.59 12.30 2.80
C PRO A 155 -2.39 13.44 1.80
N PRO A 156 -3.47 13.89 1.13
CA PRO A 156 -3.50 15.24 0.58
C PRO A 156 -3.38 16.26 1.73
N TYR A 157 -2.51 17.27 1.60
CA TYR A 157 -2.21 18.22 2.68
C TYR A 157 -3.17 19.42 2.81
N PHE A 158 -4.17 19.54 1.93
CA PHE A 158 -5.17 20.62 1.92
C PHE A 158 -6.53 20.04 1.55
N GLY A 159 -7.61 20.69 1.98
CA GLY A 159 -8.98 20.28 1.66
C GLY A 159 -9.57 19.23 2.62
N ILE A 160 -8.73 18.59 3.45
CA ILE A 160 -9.16 17.67 4.51
C ILE A 160 -8.57 18.14 5.83
N ASP A 161 -9.42 18.20 6.85
CA ASP A 161 -9.00 18.56 8.21
C ASP A 161 -8.13 17.45 8.84
N MET A 162 -7.09 17.82 9.59
CA MET A 162 -6.18 16.81 10.17
C MET A 162 -6.87 15.94 11.22
N ASP A 163 -7.83 16.46 11.99
CA ASP A 163 -8.57 15.64 12.94
C ASP A 163 -9.50 14.68 12.20
N GLN A 164 -10.02 15.06 11.02
CA GLN A 164 -10.73 14.14 10.14
C GLN A 164 -9.83 13.01 9.62
N MET A 165 -8.61 13.31 9.19
CA MET A 165 -7.63 12.28 8.81
C MET A 165 -7.34 11.32 9.98
N ALA A 166 -7.12 11.87 11.18
CA ALA A 166 -6.85 11.07 12.38
C ALA A 166 -8.03 10.16 12.75
N ARG A 167 -9.28 10.66 12.63
CA ARG A 167 -10.49 9.84 12.81
C ARG A 167 -10.59 8.72 11.77
N ALA A 168 -10.29 9.01 10.51
CA ALA A 168 -10.30 7.98 9.46
C ALA A 168 -9.30 6.86 9.75
N VAL A 169 -8.06 7.22 10.13
CA VAL A 169 -7.03 6.25 10.53
C VAL A 169 -7.45 5.47 11.79
N GLN A 170 -8.09 6.13 12.76
CA GLN A 170 -8.59 5.49 13.99
C GLN A 170 -9.68 4.45 13.69
N SER A 171 -10.58 4.74 12.76
CA SER A 171 -11.62 3.82 12.29
C SER A 171 -11.03 2.65 11.51
N LEU A 172 -10.04 2.90 10.64
CA LEU A 172 -9.37 1.88 9.84
C LEU A 172 -8.46 0.97 10.66
N GLY A 173 -7.80 1.49 11.69
CA GLY A 173 -6.75 0.76 12.42
C GLY A 173 -7.15 0.22 13.79
N GLY A 174 -8.36 0.54 14.25
CA GLY A 174 -8.77 0.26 15.62
C GLY A 174 -7.86 0.94 16.65
N SER A 175 -7.80 0.41 17.88
CA SER A 175 -7.24 1.16 19.01
C SER A 175 -5.75 1.54 18.89
N ARG A 176 -4.93 0.73 18.19
CA ARG A 176 -3.46 0.90 18.14
C ARG A 176 -2.84 0.28 16.88
N PRO A 177 -3.14 0.78 15.66
CA PRO A 177 -2.44 0.33 14.47
C PRO A 177 -0.98 0.75 14.53
N GLN A 178 -0.13 -0.02 13.86
CA GLN A 178 1.15 0.48 13.38
C GLN A 178 0.88 1.48 12.28
N LEU A 179 1.38 2.70 12.44
CA LEU A 179 1.06 3.81 11.57
C LEU A 179 2.35 4.44 11.06
N LEU A 180 2.44 4.54 9.74
CA LEU A 180 3.45 5.30 9.02
C LEU A 180 2.74 6.42 8.26
N VAL A 181 3.11 7.67 8.49
CA VAL A 181 2.53 8.85 7.83
C VAL A 181 3.63 9.67 7.19
N ALA A 182 3.58 9.85 5.88
CA ALA A 182 4.36 10.87 5.20
C ALA A 182 3.65 12.21 5.32
N PHE A 183 4.39 13.25 5.72
CA PHE A 183 3.81 14.56 5.89
C PHE A 183 4.81 15.70 5.69
N ARG A 184 4.29 16.91 5.46
CA ARG A 184 5.11 18.12 5.36
C ARG A 184 5.69 18.50 6.73
N ARG A 185 7.01 18.65 6.81
CA ARG A 185 7.71 19.02 8.06
C ARG A 185 7.29 20.37 8.63
N ARG A 186 6.95 21.32 7.76
CA ARG A 186 6.48 22.66 8.19
C ARG A 186 5.18 22.61 9.00
N GLU A 187 4.43 21.52 8.89
CA GLU A 187 3.15 21.28 9.58
C GLU A 187 3.25 20.15 10.62
N GLU A 188 4.47 19.78 11.01
CA GLU A 188 4.72 18.68 11.95
C GLU A 188 3.96 18.87 13.26
N GLN A 189 3.95 20.08 13.82
CA GLN A 189 3.29 20.33 15.11
C GLN A 189 1.78 20.12 15.03
N GLN A 190 1.16 20.49 13.91
CA GLN A 190 -0.27 20.28 13.67
C GLN A 190 -0.56 18.78 13.51
N LEU A 191 0.26 18.08 12.74
CA LEU A 191 0.15 16.62 12.58
C LEU A 191 0.24 15.90 13.93
N LEU A 192 1.29 16.17 14.72
CA LEU A 192 1.52 15.52 16.01
C LEU A 192 0.40 15.82 17.02
N ARG A 193 -0.23 17.00 16.92
CA ARG A 193 -1.38 17.35 17.74
C ARG A 193 -2.62 16.53 17.35
N ALA A 194 -2.98 16.51 16.07
CA ALA A 194 -4.15 15.79 15.57
C ALA A 194 -4.00 14.26 15.76
N PHE A 195 -2.79 13.74 15.55
CA PHE A 195 -2.44 12.32 15.69
C PHE A 195 -1.89 11.97 17.08
N ASN A 196 -2.13 12.78 18.11
CA ASN A 196 -1.57 12.57 19.45
C ASN A 196 -1.89 11.17 20.02
N ALA A 197 -3.10 10.65 19.75
CA ALA A 197 -3.50 9.30 20.18
C ALA A 197 -2.59 8.18 19.65
N PHE A 198 -1.92 8.39 18.51
CA PHE A 198 -1.03 7.42 17.90
C PHE A 198 0.42 7.52 18.39
N ASN A 199 0.79 8.57 19.13
CA ASN A 199 2.17 8.82 19.60
C ASN A 199 3.20 8.75 18.44
N LEU A 200 2.87 9.42 17.33
CA LEU A 200 3.74 9.53 16.18
C LEU A 200 5.06 10.25 16.54
N ARG A 201 6.15 9.82 15.92
CA ARG A 201 7.45 10.48 16.00
C ARG A 201 8.09 10.56 14.62
N PRO A 202 8.85 11.62 14.32
CA PRO A 202 9.65 11.66 13.11
C PRO A 202 10.63 10.48 13.08
N THR A 203 10.95 9.99 11.88
CA THR A 203 11.87 8.87 11.68
C THR A 203 13.15 9.31 10.98
N THR A 204 14.16 8.42 10.94
CA THR A 204 15.39 8.59 10.16
C THR A 204 15.19 8.34 8.66
N PHE A 205 14.00 7.93 8.23
CA PHE A 205 13.76 7.53 6.84
C PHE A 205 13.62 8.77 5.94
N ALA A 206 14.48 8.88 4.94
CA ALA A 206 14.39 9.93 3.92
C ALA A 206 13.36 9.56 2.85
N LEU A 207 12.37 10.44 2.66
CA LEU A 207 11.37 10.35 1.61
C LEU A 207 11.87 11.01 0.33
N GLU A 208 11.62 10.37 -0.80
CA GLU A 208 11.89 10.88 -2.14
C GLU A 208 10.62 10.73 -2.96
N TYR A 209 10.32 11.73 -3.79
CA TYR A 209 9.15 11.74 -4.66
C TYR A 209 9.58 11.86 -6.11
N ALA A 210 8.90 11.14 -7.00
CA ALA A 210 9.31 10.97 -8.39
C ALA A 210 9.41 12.31 -9.15
N ARG A 211 8.46 13.23 -8.91
CA ARG A 211 8.34 14.49 -9.67
C ARG A 211 8.53 15.74 -8.79
N VAL A 212 9.02 15.57 -7.57
CA VAL A 212 9.47 16.67 -6.69
C VAL A 212 10.99 16.80 -6.84
N LYS A 213 11.47 18.04 -7.02
CA LYS A 213 12.92 18.31 -7.13
C LYS A 213 13.66 17.78 -5.89
N PRO A 214 14.84 17.13 -6.02
CA PRO A 214 15.57 16.57 -4.89
C PRO A 214 15.83 17.55 -3.75
N ALA A 215 16.15 18.81 -4.07
CA ALA A 215 16.35 19.87 -3.08
C ALA A 215 15.11 20.22 -2.23
N LYS A 216 13.94 19.67 -2.56
CA LYS A 216 12.67 19.86 -1.85
C LYS A 216 12.22 18.61 -1.08
N TRP A 217 12.89 17.47 -1.23
CA TRP A 217 12.55 16.25 -0.49
C TRP A 217 12.65 16.43 1.03
N THR A 218 13.59 17.27 1.49
CA THR A 218 13.74 17.62 2.90
C THR A 218 12.55 18.36 3.50
N ASN A 219 11.60 18.85 2.69
CA ASN A 219 10.35 19.44 3.18
C ASN A 219 9.37 18.39 3.72
N TYR A 220 9.62 17.10 3.45
CA TYR A 220 8.78 15.99 3.86
C TYR A 220 9.49 15.14 4.93
N GLY A 221 8.70 14.51 5.77
CA GLY A 221 9.16 13.60 6.82
C GLY A 221 8.25 12.40 6.90
N LEU A 222 8.83 11.24 7.21
CA LEU A 222 8.07 10.06 7.60
C LEU A 222 7.95 10.03 9.12
N TYR A 223 6.72 9.94 9.61
CA TYR A 223 6.35 9.85 11.01
C TYR A 223 5.82 8.45 11.30
N ALA A 224 6.20 7.86 12.42
CA ALA A 224 5.74 6.53 12.78
C ALA A 224 5.55 6.33 14.29
N ASN A 225 4.69 5.40 14.66
CA ASN A 225 4.55 4.92 16.04
C ASN A 225 5.22 3.56 16.29
N CYS A 226 5.77 2.93 15.25
CA CYS A 226 6.54 1.71 15.31
C CYS A 226 7.94 1.91 14.70
N ASP A 227 8.82 0.92 14.91
CA ASP A 227 10.12 0.84 14.23
C ASP A 227 10.09 -0.36 13.29
N LEU A 228 10.46 -0.17 12.03
CA LEU A 228 10.61 -1.24 11.04
C LEU A 228 12.09 -1.39 10.62
N ILE A 229 12.39 -2.33 9.74
CA ILE A 229 13.71 -2.41 9.09
C ILE A 229 13.94 -1.12 8.27
N GLY A 230 15.09 -0.48 8.45
CA GLY A 230 15.42 0.78 7.79
C GLY A 230 14.62 2.03 8.23
N ILE A 231 13.59 1.87 9.08
CA ILE A 231 12.74 2.95 9.57
C ILE A 231 12.82 2.99 11.10
N LYS A 232 13.61 3.93 11.64
CA LYS A 232 13.77 4.12 13.09
C LYS A 232 13.22 5.47 13.51
N ARG A 233 12.38 5.48 14.53
CA ARG A 233 11.91 6.73 15.14
C ARG A 233 13.07 7.46 15.79
N LEU A 234 13.11 8.78 15.61
CA LEU A 234 14.07 9.63 16.31
C LEU A 234 13.77 9.56 17.81
N LYS A 235 14.84 9.43 18.61
CA LYS A 235 14.71 9.52 20.07
C LYS A 235 14.27 10.94 20.40
N GLY A 236 13.17 11.08 21.13
CA GLY A 236 12.72 12.38 21.60
C GLY A 236 13.84 13.03 22.42
N GLY A 237 14.30 14.20 21.98
CA GLY A 237 15.05 15.10 22.86
C GLY A 237 14.09 15.50 23.97
N LYS A 238 14.49 15.28 25.22
CA LYS A 238 13.83 15.90 26.37
C LYS A 238 13.97 17.41 26.27
#